data_AF-A0A3A8GZ07-F1
#
_entry.id   AF-A0A3A8GZ07-F1
#
_cell.length_a   1.000
_cell.length_b   1.000
_cell.length_c   1.000
_cell.angle_alpha   90.00
_cell.angle_beta   90.00
_cell.angle_gamma   90.00
#
_symmetry.space_group_name_H-M   'P 1'
#
loop_
_entity.id
_entity.type
_entity.pdbx_description
1 polymer ?
#
loop_
_entity_poly.entity_id
_entity_poly.type
_entity_poly.pdbx_seq_one_letter_code
_entity_poly.pdbx_strand_id
1 'polypeptide(L)'
;MRHGVLMVALLLGACSKPREERVTSRGALTAAELPQPRGAATVRADDRAYSAPSVRFSADFLVDPPVTLWMVALSAQSQDGGTWRFRMPVNEKFVTSKHATARIIPQTALGAGLAVVDYQLAGEPAMMMDEGTLELTVTGKQAKGEVRMKDGRVRATFEGPLTFECMVPPAWLGGSNAPVPASPEEGEVRVLDEALATKQCRSIADTFR
;
A
#
# COMPACT_ATOMS: atom_id res chain seq x y z
N MET A 1 13.91 10.25 76.26
CA MET A 1 13.32 10.61 74.95
C MET A 1 12.53 9.39 74.48
N ARG A 2 11.20 9.42 74.68
CA ARG A 2 10.15 9.49 73.64
C ARG A 2 10.02 8.22 72.76
N HIS A 3 8.90 7.51 72.98
CA HIS A 3 7.98 6.80 72.04
C HIS A 3 8.62 5.83 71.02
N GLY A 4 8.23 4.57 70.85
CA GLY A 4 6.98 3.88 71.14
C GLY A 4 6.59 3.11 69.87
N VAL A 5 6.43 1.79 69.92
CA VAL A 5 5.62 1.02 68.94
C VAL A 5 4.93 -0.11 69.68
N LEU A 6 3.61 -0.03 69.69
CA LEU A 6 2.65 -1.00 70.16
C LEU A 6 2.41 -2.07 69.07
N MET A 7 2.30 -3.33 69.51
CA MET A 7 1.23 -4.31 69.25
C MET A 7 0.83 -4.67 67.80
N VAL A 8 0.36 -5.87 67.45
CA VAL A 8 0.16 -7.19 68.08
C VAL A 8 -0.16 -8.09 66.89
N ALA A 9 0.45 -9.27 66.86
CA ALA A 9 0.01 -10.37 66.00
C ALA A 9 -1.14 -11.10 66.69
N LEU A 10 -2.21 -11.43 65.97
CA LEU A 10 -3.10 -12.54 66.32
C LEU A 10 -3.70 -13.14 65.04
N LEU A 11 -3.11 -14.28 64.67
CA LEU A 11 -3.65 -15.35 63.83
C LEU A 11 -4.78 -16.08 64.57
N LEU A 12 -5.66 -16.76 63.81
CA LEU A 12 -6.42 -18.01 64.08
C LEU A 12 -7.76 -17.92 63.31
N GLY A 13 -8.22 -18.86 62.48
CA GLY A 13 -7.80 -20.24 62.16
C GLY A 13 -8.33 -20.63 60.76
N ALA A 14 -7.68 -21.55 60.03
CA ALA A 14 -7.98 -23.00 59.99
C ALA A 14 -9.32 -23.29 59.28
N CYS A 15 -9.53 -24.14 58.27
CA CYS A 15 -8.86 -25.23 57.52
C CYS A 15 -9.70 -25.35 56.20
N SER A 16 -9.30 -25.90 55.04
CA SER A 16 -8.76 -27.24 54.74
C SER A 16 -8.44 -27.33 53.22
N LYS A 17 -7.30 -27.94 52.86
CA LYS A 17 -6.93 -28.46 51.52
C LYS A 17 -7.65 -29.82 51.24
N PRO A 18 -7.42 -30.56 50.11
CA PRO A 18 -6.97 -30.25 48.73
C PRO A 18 -7.85 -30.92 47.62
N ARG A 19 -7.72 -30.54 46.34
CA ARG A 19 -7.81 -31.54 45.24
C ARG A 19 -7.10 -31.06 43.98
N GLU A 20 -6.31 -31.99 43.46
CA GLU A 20 -5.45 -31.97 42.30
C GLU A 20 -6.27 -32.15 41.01
N GLU A 21 -6.04 -31.32 39.99
CA GLU A 21 -6.23 -31.74 38.61
C GLU A 21 -5.18 -31.07 37.71
N ARG A 22 -4.23 -31.88 37.25
CA ARG A 22 -3.37 -31.61 36.11
C ARG A 22 -4.24 -31.54 34.86
N VAL A 23 -4.04 -30.56 33.98
CA VAL A 23 -3.88 -30.79 32.53
C VAL A 23 -3.09 -29.63 31.91
N THR A 24 -2.03 -30.03 31.23
CA THR A 24 -1.18 -29.31 30.27
C THR A 24 -1.95 -28.51 29.21
N SER A 25 -1.44 -27.34 28.82
CA SER A 25 -1.12 -27.15 27.40
C SER A 25 -0.20 -25.96 27.15
N ARG A 26 0.85 -26.22 26.38
CA ARG A 26 1.62 -25.23 25.64
C ARG A 26 0.67 -24.45 24.74
N GLY A 27 0.75 -23.13 24.80
CA GLY A 27 0.17 -22.24 23.81
C GLY A 27 1.01 -20.98 23.81
N ALA A 28 2.06 -20.98 22.99
CA ALA A 28 2.81 -19.79 22.68
C ALA A 28 1.81 -18.71 22.24
N LEU A 29 1.80 -17.58 22.95
CA LEU A 29 1.05 -16.40 22.56
C LEU A 29 1.71 -15.87 21.27
N THR A 30 1.19 -16.34 20.14
CA THR A 30 1.42 -15.74 18.83
C THR A 30 1.00 -14.28 18.90
N ALA A 31 1.90 -13.40 18.47
CA ALA A 31 1.65 -11.98 18.28
C ALA A 31 0.26 -11.78 17.67
N ALA A 32 -0.61 -11.11 18.41
CA ALA A 32 -1.91 -10.73 17.91
C ALA A 32 -1.68 -9.83 16.68
N GLU A 33 -1.98 -10.38 15.51
CA GLU A 33 -2.12 -9.64 14.26
C GLU A 33 -3.08 -8.47 14.54
N LEU A 34 -2.53 -7.26 14.63
CA LEU A 34 -3.32 -6.05 14.81
C LEU A 34 -4.35 -5.98 13.68
N PRO A 35 -5.65 -5.79 13.98
CA PRO A 35 -6.67 -5.69 12.94
C PRO A 35 -6.29 -4.57 11.97
N GLN A 36 -6.13 -4.91 10.69
CA GLN A 36 -5.89 -3.92 9.65
C GLN A 36 -6.99 -2.85 9.68
N PRO A 37 -6.65 -1.57 9.50
CA PRO A 37 -7.66 -0.52 9.42
C PRO A 37 -8.68 -0.88 8.34
N ARG A 38 -9.98 -0.81 8.66
CA ARG A 38 -11.04 -1.06 7.68
C ARG A 38 -10.84 -0.12 6.50
N GLY A 39 -10.55 -0.67 5.33
CA GLY A 39 -10.35 0.10 4.11
C GLY A 39 -8.90 0.51 3.82
N ALA A 40 -7.89 0.02 4.53
CA ALA A 40 -6.50 0.16 4.08
C ALA A 40 -6.15 -0.91 3.03
N ALA A 41 -5.33 -0.56 2.06
CA ALA A 41 -4.66 -1.56 1.24
C ALA A 41 -3.60 -2.29 2.06
N THR A 42 -3.61 -3.60 1.96
CA THR A 42 -2.73 -4.48 2.71
C THR A 42 -1.84 -5.21 1.74
N VAL A 43 -0.55 -5.29 2.06
CA VAL A 43 0.39 -6.21 1.42
C VAL A 43 0.76 -7.29 2.42
N ARG A 44 0.61 -8.56 2.04
CA ARG A 44 1.18 -9.70 2.77
C ARG A 44 2.37 -10.21 1.98
N ALA A 45 3.57 -10.14 2.54
CA ALA A 45 4.79 -10.63 1.93
C ALA A 45 5.58 -11.43 2.97
N ASP A 46 5.85 -12.69 2.67
CA ASP A 46 6.46 -13.65 3.60
C ASP A 46 5.75 -13.70 4.96
N ASP A 47 6.47 -13.38 6.05
CA ASP A 47 6.01 -13.32 7.43
C ASP A 47 5.57 -11.91 7.87
N ARG A 48 5.41 -10.98 6.92
CA ARG A 48 5.14 -9.56 7.20
C ARG A 48 3.88 -9.05 6.53
N ALA A 49 3.29 -8.05 7.17
CA ALA A 49 2.20 -7.26 6.63
C ALA A 49 2.58 -5.78 6.57
N TYR A 50 2.24 -5.14 5.45
CA TYR A 50 2.36 -3.71 5.23
C TYR A 50 0.98 -3.12 4.99
N SER A 51 0.80 -1.84 5.30
CA SER A 51 -0.45 -1.13 5.08
C SER A 51 -0.22 0.17 4.31
N ALA A 52 -1.14 0.48 3.42
CA ALA A 52 -1.25 1.74 2.71
C ALA A 52 -2.69 2.24 2.77
N PRO A 53 -2.97 3.53 2.57
CA PRO A 53 -4.34 4.01 2.46
C PRO A 53 -5.10 3.35 1.30
N SER A 54 -4.44 3.16 0.16
CA SER A 54 -5.03 2.60 -1.06
C SER A 54 -3.96 2.15 -2.05
N VAL A 55 -4.38 1.37 -3.04
CA VAL A 55 -3.69 1.25 -4.33
C VAL A 55 -4.05 2.48 -5.16
N ARG A 56 -3.08 3.10 -5.82
CA ARG A 56 -3.28 4.32 -6.61
C ARG A 56 -3.23 4.01 -8.10
N PHE A 57 -4.24 4.43 -8.84
CA PHE A 57 -4.19 4.59 -10.29
C PHE A 57 -4.03 6.08 -10.63
N SER A 58 -3.02 6.41 -11.41
CA SER A 58 -2.74 7.77 -11.88
C SER A 58 -2.83 7.83 -13.40
N ALA A 59 -3.54 8.82 -13.94
CA ALA A 59 -3.53 9.17 -15.36
C ALA A 59 -2.89 10.56 -15.53
N ASP A 60 -1.82 10.64 -16.31
CA ASP A 60 -1.06 11.88 -16.55
C ASP A 60 -1.07 12.25 -18.03
N PHE A 61 -1.50 13.47 -18.35
CA PHE A 61 -1.62 13.98 -19.71
C PHE A 61 -0.41 14.87 -20.04
N LEU A 62 0.57 14.33 -20.78
CA LEU A 62 1.94 14.84 -20.83
C LEU A 62 2.24 15.95 -21.84
N VAL A 63 1.49 16.13 -22.91
CA VAL A 63 1.78 17.12 -23.98
C VAL A 63 0.51 17.49 -24.76
N ASP A 64 0.57 18.43 -25.71
CA ASP A 64 -0.48 18.67 -26.72
C ASP A 64 0.06 18.27 -28.11
N PRO A 65 -0.56 17.31 -28.84
CA PRO A 65 -1.75 16.53 -28.46
C PRO A 65 -1.49 15.58 -27.28
N PRO A 66 -2.50 15.29 -26.44
CA PRO A 66 -2.35 14.53 -25.20
C PRO A 66 -1.75 13.13 -25.39
N VAL A 67 -0.50 12.95 -24.97
CA VAL A 67 0.06 11.64 -24.67
C VAL A 67 -0.29 11.30 -23.23
N THR A 68 -0.98 10.19 -23.01
CA THR A 68 -1.40 9.80 -21.67
C THR A 68 -0.50 8.71 -21.10
N LEU A 69 0.06 8.93 -19.92
CA LEU A 69 0.73 7.90 -19.14
C LEU A 69 -0.18 7.42 -18.02
N TRP A 70 -0.43 6.13 -17.97
CA TRP A 70 -1.21 5.52 -16.89
C TRP A 70 -0.32 4.65 -16.04
N MET A 71 -0.49 4.76 -14.73
CA MET A 71 0.36 4.08 -13.76
C MET A 71 -0.48 3.55 -12.62
N VAL A 72 -0.24 2.30 -12.25
CA VAL A 72 -0.70 1.76 -10.98
C VAL A 72 0.48 1.70 -10.03
N ALA A 73 0.30 2.18 -8.81
CA ALA A 73 1.31 2.16 -7.77
C ALA A 73 0.72 1.82 -6.41
N LEU A 74 1.53 1.20 -5.57
CA LEU A 74 1.26 0.99 -4.16
C LEU A 74 2.51 1.35 -3.38
N SER A 75 2.35 2.04 -2.26
CA SER A 75 3.42 2.29 -1.29
C SER A 75 2.88 2.02 0.10
N ALA A 76 3.26 0.88 0.65
CA ALA A 76 2.83 0.40 1.94
C ALA A 76 3.98 0.43 2.95
N GLN A 77 3.63 0.60 4.22
CA GLN A 77 4.57 0.61 5.33
C GLN A 77 4.15 -0.39 6.40
N SER A 78 5.11 -1.03 7.04
CA SER A 78 4.92 -1.87 8.21
C SER A 78 5.12 -1.08 9.49
N GLN A 79 4.67 -1.62 10.63
CA GLN A 79 4.74 -0.93 11.92
C GLN A 79 6.18 -0.68 12.41
N ASP A 80 7.12 -1.52 12.00
CA ASP A 80 8.54 -1.40 12.29
C ASP A 80 9.25 -0.36 11.41
N GLY A 81 8.54 0.29 10.47
CA GLY A 81 9.10 1.28 9.55
C GLY A 81 9.65 0.68 8.25
N GLY A 82 9.45 -0.62 8.02
CA GLY A 82 9.70 -1.23 6.72
C GLY A 82 8.76 -0.69 5.64
N THR A 83 9.19 -0.75 4.38
CA THR A 83 8.40 -0.30 3.23
C THR A 83 8.30 -1.37 2.16
N TRP A 84 7.20 -1.35 1.43
CA TRP A 84 6.98 -2.20 0.28
C TRP A 84 6.28 -1.39 -0.81
N ARG A 85 6.81 -1.41 -2.03
CA ARG A 85 6.35 -0.55 -3.12
C ARG A 85 6.30 -1.31 -4.44
N PHE A 86 5.32 -0.99 -5.28
CA PHE A 86 5.37 -1.30 -6.70
C PHE A 86 4.98 -0.11 -7.56
N ARG A 87 5.50 -0.09 -8.79
CA ARG A 87 5.07 0.80 -9.88
C ARG A 87 4.94 0.01 -11.17
N MET A 88 3.81 0.18 -11.85
CA MET A 88 3.48 -0.55 -13.08
C MET A 88 2.75 0.39 -14.05
N PRO A 89 3.39 0.81 -15.15
CA PRO A 89 2.68 1.47 -16.23
C PRO A 89 1.67 0.52 -16.87
N VAL A 90 0.49 1.04 -17.14
CA VAL A 90 -0.59 0.34 -17.81
C VAL A 90 -1.02 1.13 -19.05
N ASN A 91 -1.77 0.49 -19.94
CA ASN A 91 -2.25 1.10 -21.18
C ASN A 91 -3.78 1.21 -21.19
N GLU A 92 -4.33 1.73 -22.29
CA GLU A 92 -5.77 1.89 -22.50
C GLU A 92 -6.61 0.64 -22.21
N LYS A 93 -6.05 -0.54 -22.50
CA LYS A 93 -6.75 -1.81 -22.32
C LYS A 93 -6.98 -2.13 -20.85
N PHE A 94 -6.15 -1.64 -19.93
CA PHE A 94 -6.36 -1.87 -18.50
C PHE A 94 -7.63 -1.20 -17.98
N VAL A 95 -7.96 0.00 -18.48
CA VAL A 95 -9.17 0.71 -18.06
C VAL A 95 -10.44 -0.06 -18.44
N THR A 96 -10.41 -0.82 -19.52
CA THR A 96 -11.55 -1.64 -19.96
C THR A 96 -11.52 -3.05 -19.38
N SER A 97 -10.36 -3.73 -19.38
CA SER A 97 -10.23 -5.11 -18.88
C SER A 97 -10.24 -5.20 -17.36
N LYS A 98 -9.88 -4.10 -16.67
CA LYS A 98 -9.61 -4.07 -15.23
C LYS A 98 -8.57 -5.09 -14.77
N HIS A 99 -7.71 -5.52 -15.69
CA HIS A 99 -6.71 -6.55 -15.46
C HIS A 99 -5.41 -6.19 -16.18
N ALA A 100 -4.28 -6.34 -15.48
CA ALA A 100 -2.96 -6.13 -16.02
C ALA A 100 -1.97 -7.15 -15.47
N THR A 101 -1.05 -7.58 -16.33
CA THR A 101 0.09 -8.41 -15.98
C THR A 101 1.34 -7.73 -16.47
N ALA A 102 2.36 -7.65 -15.61
CA ALA A 102 3.63 -7.03 -15.92
C ALA A 102 4.80 -7.88 -15.46
N ARG A 103 5.86 -7.91 -16.28
CA ARG A 103 7.12 -8.55 -15.91
C ARG A 103 7.89 -7.62 -14.98
N ILE A 104 8.42 -8.18 -13.90
CA ILE A 104 9.25 -7.44 -12.97
C ILE A 104 10.67 -7.46 -13.51
N ILE A 105 11.24 -6.27 -13.69
CA ILE A 105 12.63 -6.09 -14.11
C ILE A 105 13.31 -5.16 -13.11
N PRO A 106 14.51 -5.52 -12.61
CA PRO A 106 15.30 -4.66 -11.72
C PRO A 106 15.96 -3.51 -12.51
N GLN A 107 15.15 -2.64 -13.10
CA GLN A 107 15.58 -1.43 -13.81
C GLN A 107 14.64 -0.27 -13.45
N THR A 108 15.16 0.96 -13.42
CA THR A 108 14.40 2.15 -13.05
C THR A 108 13.47 2.67 -14.15
N ALA A 109 13.73 2.34 -15.41
CA ALA A 109 12.91 2.74 -16.54
C ALA A 109 11.77 1.74 -16.78
N LEU A 110 10.54 2.23 -16.86
CA LEU A 110 9.34 1.41 -16.97
C LEU A 110 8.63 1.69 -18.29
N GLY A 111 8.45 0.63 -19.09
CA GLY A 111 7.55 0.62 -20.25
C GLY A 111 6.26 -0.14 -19.94
N ALA A 112 5.30 -0.07 -20.86
CA ALA A 112 4.07 -0.86 -20.75
C ALA A 112 4.39 -2.36 -20.63
N GLY A 113 3.74 -3.05 -19.69
CA GLY A 113 3.97 -4.47 -19.42
C GLY A 113 5.19 -4.77 -18.55
N LEU A 114 5.84 -3.73 -18.01
CA LEU A 114 6.92 -3.84 -17.03
C LEU A 114 6.48 -3.31 -15.67
N ALA A 115 7.08 -3.84 -14.61
CA ALA A 115 6.88 -3.36 -13.25
C ALA A 115 8.21 -3.34 -12.49
N VAL A 116 8.28 -2.45 -11.51
CA VAL A 116 9.33 -2.44 -10.49
C VAL A 116 8.65 -2.71 -9.17
N VAL A 117 9.24 -3.61 -8.40
CA VAL A 117 8.88 -3.86 -7.01
C VAL A 117 10.13 -3.66 -6.19
N ASP A 118 10.01 -2.90 -5.11
CA ASP A 118 11.09 -2.66 -4.18
C ASP A 118 10.56 -2.72 -2.74
N TYR A 119 11.44 -3.07 -1.82
CA TYR A 119 11.10 -3.22 -0.43
C TYR A 119 12.30 -2.83 0.44
N GLN A 120 12.02 -2.41 1.66
CA GLN A 120 13.02 -2.02 2.63
C GLN A 120 12.62 -2.58 3.99
N LEU A 121 13.54 -3.29 4.63
CA LEU A 121 13.34 -3.69 6.03
C LEU A 121 13.74 -2.54 6.95
N ALA A 122 13.17 -2.49 8.15
CA ALA A 122 13.50 -1.47 9.13
C ALA A 122 15.02 -1.42 9.40
N GLY A 123 15.64 -0.26 9.16
CA GLY A 123 17.08 -0.07 9.35
C GLY A 123 17.98 -0.64 8.25
N GLU A 124 17.43 -1.32 7.25
CA GLU A 124 18.17 -1.91 6.13
C GLU A 124 18.11 -1.02 4.87
N PRO A 125 19.03 -1.20 3.90
CA PRO A 125 18.92 -0.57 2.59
C PRO A 125 17.68 -1.04 1.83
N ALA A 126 17.16 -0.18 0.95
CA ALA A 126 16.12 -0.57 0.01
C ALA A 126 16.67 -1.56 -1.02
N MET A 127 15.91 -2.62 -1.30
CA MET A 127 16.23 -3.65 -2.26
C MET A 127 15.20 -3.66 -3.38
N MET A 128 15.67 -3.79 -4.62
CA MET A 128 14.80 -4.13 -5.74
C MET A 128 14.57 -5.63 -5.76
N MET A 129 13.35 -6.03 -6.11
CA MET A 129 13.04 -7.43 -6.28
C MET A 129 13.59 -7.94 -7.61
N ASP A 130 14.06 -9.19 -7.59
CA ASP A 130 14.51 -9.90 -8.78
C ASP A 130 13.37 -10.16 -9.77
N GLU A 131 13.74 -10.72 -10.92
CA GLU A 131 12.81 -11.06 -12.00
C GLU A 131 11.59 -11.86 -11.50
N GLY A 132 10.41 -11.45 -11.98
CA GLY A 132 9.14 -12.03 -11.57
C GLY A 132 7.97 -11.51 -12.40
N THR A 133 6.76 -11.67 -11.89
CA THR A 133 5.53 -11.17 -12.51
C THR A 133 4.64 -10.52 -11.46
N LEU A 134 4.11 -9.35 -11.77
CA LEU A 134 3.08 -8.66 -11.02
C LEU A 134 1.76 -8.81 -11.79
N GLU A 135 0.75 -9.38 -11.14
CA GLU A 135 -0.61 -9.49 -11.65
C GLU A 135 -1.53 -8.59 -10.83
N LEU A 136 -2.41 -7.86 -11.50
CA LEU A 136 -3.35 -6.92 -10.90
C LEU A 136 -4.74 -7.13 -11.51
N THR A 137 -5.74 -7.19 -10.64
CA THR A 137 -7.15 -7.19 -11.01
C THR A 137 -7.89 -6.13 -10.20
N VAL A 138 -8.78 -5.39 -10.84
CA VAL A 138 -9.63 -4.38 -10.22
C VAL A 138 -11.09 -4.80 -10.36
N THR A 139 -11.86 -4.67 -9.29
CA THR A 139 -13.29 -4.95 -9.26
C THR A 139 -14.01 -3.82 -8.52
N GLY A 140 -14.77 -3.01 -9.26
CA GLY A 140 -15.27 -1.73 -8.76
C GLY A 140 -14.11 -0.87 -8.24
N LYS A 141 -14.19 -0.48 -6.96
CA LYS A 141 -13.16 0.31 -6.26
C LYS A 141 -12.17 -0.53 -5.45
N GLN A 142 -12.03 -1.82 -5.74
CA GLN A 142 -11.10 -2.71 -5.05
C GLN A 142 -10.04 -3.20 -6.01
N ALA A 143 -8.78 -3.15 -5.59
CA ALA A 143 -7.65 -3.70 -6.29
C ALA A 143 -7.13 -4.93 -5.54
N LYS A 144 -6.82 -5.97 -6.29
CA LYS A 144 -6.16 -7.19 -5.82
C LYS A 144 -4.98 -7.48 -6.71
N GLY A 145 -3.88 -7.94 -6.14
CA GLY A 145 -2.78 -8.40 -6.96
C GLY A 145 -1.86 -9.37 -6.27
N GLU A 146 -1.05 -9.99 -7.11
CA GLU A 146 -0.13 -11.04 -6.73
C GLU A 146 1.21 -10.81 -7.40
N VAL A 147 2.27 -10.98 -6.62
CA VAL A 147 3.65 -10.88 -7.06
C VAL A 147 4.24 -12.28 -6.98
N ARG A 148 4.67 -12.79 -8.13
CA ARG A 148 5.32 -14.10 -8.26
C ARG A 148 6.77 -13.93 -8.64
N MET A 149 7.64 -14.72 -8.01
CA MET A 149 9.03 -14.86 -8.41
C MET A 149 9.12 -15.62 -9.74
N LYS A 150 10.29 -15.57 -10.40
CA LYS A 150 10.56 -16.33 -11.63
C LYS A 150 10.29 -17.84 -11.52
N ASP A 151 10.45 -18.42 -10.33
CA ASP A 151 10.18 -19.85 -10.06
C ASP A 151 8.67 -20.15 -9.86
N GLY A 152 7.82 -19.15 -9.99
CA GLY A 152 6.36 -19.26 -9.85
C GLY A 152 5.85 -19.16 -8.41
N ARG A 153 6.73 -19.10 -7.40
CA ARG A 153 6.30 -18.95 -6.01
C ARG A 153 5.73 -17.55 -5.78
N VAL A 154 4.64 -17.49 -5.02
CA VAL A 154 4.04 -16.23 -4.57
C VAL A 154 4.95 -15.59 -3.54
N ARG A 155 5.42 -14.38 -3.84
CA ARG A 155 6.25 -13.57 -2.93
C ARG A 155 5.41 -12.62 -2.09
N ALA A 156 4.41 -12.00 -2.71
CA ALA A 156 3.51 -11.07 -2.04
C ALA A 156 2.12 -11.08 -2.65
N THR A 157 1.12 -10.77 -1.83
CA THR A 157 -0.25 -10.48 -2.27
C THR A 157 -0.64 -9.12 -1.74
N PHE A 158 -1.51 -8.41 -2.45
CA PHE A 158 -2.11 -7.19 -1.93
C PHE A 158 -3.58 -7.08 -2.25
N GLU A 159 -4.33 -6.44 -1.36
CA GLU A 159 -5.75 -6.17 -1.51
C GLU A 159 -6.12 -4.87 -0.81
N GLY A 160 -6.97 -4.04 -1.43
CA GLY A 160 -7.44 -2.80 -0.83
C GLY A 160 -8.23 -1.92 -1.78
N PRO A 161 -8.67 -0.73 -1.30
CA PRO A 161 -9.33 0.21 -2.19
C PRO A 161 -8.39 0.74 -3.27
N LEU A 162 -8.96 1.02 -4.43
CA LEU A 162 -8.32 1.74 -5.51
C LEU A 162 -8.72 3.22 -5.45
N THR A 163 -7.75 4.12 -5.42
CA THR A 163 -7.95 5.57 -5.61
C THR A 163 -7.50 6.01 -6.99
N PHE A 164 -8.13 7.07 -7.49
CA PHE A 164 -7.89 7.62 -8.82
C PHE A 164 -7.30 9.03 -8.69
N GLU A 165 -6.18 9.29 -9.36
CA GLU A 165 -5.58 10.61 -9.53
C GLU A 165 -5.45 10.94 -11.02
N CYS A 166 -5.71 12.20 -11.38
CA CYS A 166 -5.64 12.65 -12.76
C CYS A 166 -4.86 13.96 -12.84
N MET A 167 -3.72 13.93 -13.52
CA MET A 167 -2.84 15.07 -13.71
C MET A 167 -3.06 15.64 -15.11
N VAL A 168 -3.43 16.92 -15.20
CA VAL A 168 -3.77 17.59 -16.46
C VAL A 168 -2.95 18.86 -16.67
N PRO A 169 -2.84 19.33 -17.92
CA PRO A 169 -2.39 20.69 -18.19
C PRO A 169 -3.25 21.73 -17.44
N PRO A 170 -2.64 22.68 -16.73
CA PRO A 170 -3.36 23.73 -16.00
C PRO A 170 -4.36 24.51 -16.85
N ALA A 171 -4.03 24.74 -18.14
CA ALA A 171 -4.90 25.43 -19.09
C ALA A 171 -6.28 24.75 -19.24
N TRP A 172 -6.39 23.45 -18.98
CA TRP A 172 -7.64 22.71 -19.07
C TRP A 172 -8.60 23.00 -17.90
N LEU A 173 -8.09 23.50 -16.77
CA LEU A 173 -8.90 23.82 -15.58
C LEU A 173 -9.50 25.24 -15.63
N GLY A 174 -9.27 26.00 -16.71
CA GLY A 174 -9.92 27.29 -16.95
C GLY A 174 -9.53 28.42 -16.00
N GLY A 175 -8.45 28.26 -15.21
CA GLY A 175 -7.96 29.29 -14.28
C GLY A 175 -6.94 30.23 -14.93
N SER A 176 -7.10 31.55 -14.72
CA SER A 176 -6.14 32.58 -15.15
C SER A 176 -4.78 32.53 -14.44
N ASN A 177 -4.59 31.64 -13.46
CA ASN A 177 -3.36 31.44 -12.69
C ASN A 177 -2.85 30.00 -12.83
N ALA A 178 -2.72 29.54 -14.06
CA ALA A 178 -2.03 28.28 -14.35
C ALA A 178 -0.59 28.36 -13.82
N PRO A 179 -0.11 27.42 -12.98
CA PRO A 179 1.29 27.37 -12.63
C PRO A 179 2.15 27.24 -13.89
N VAL A 180 3.15 28.10 -13.99
CA VAL A 180 4.08 28.21 -15.11
C VAL A 180 5.32 27.37 -14.78
N PRO A 181 5.92 26.63 -15.73
CA PRO A 181 7.19 25.94 -15.52
C PRO A 181 8.24 26.90 -14.96
N ALA A 182 9.04 26.45 -13.99
CA ALA A 182 10.11 27.29 -13.45
C ALA A 182 11.25 27.45 -14.47
N SER A 183 11.35 26.55 -15.45
CA SER A 183 12.17 26.73 -16.65
C SER A 183 11.54 26.10 -17.91
N PRO A 184 11.93 26.53 -19.12
CA PRO A 184 11.51 25.90 -20.37
C PRO A 184 11.91 24.41 -20.51
N GLU A 185 12.91 23.96 -19.73
CA GLU A 185 13.43 22.59 -19.75
C GLU A 185 12.63 21.64 -18.83
N GLU A 186 11.81 22.16 -17.91
CA GLU A 186 11.04 21.36 -16.95
C GLU A 186 9.78 20.70 -17.55
N GLY A 187 9.50 20.92 -18.83
CA GLY A 187 8.25 20.49 -19.45
C GLY A 187 7.05 21.29 -18.93
N GLU A 188 5.85 21.03 -19.47
CA GLU A 188 4.65 21.69 -18.93
C GLU A 188 4.36 21.21 -17.51
N VAL A 189 4.10 22.16 -16.60
CA VAL A 189 3.61 21.86 -15.24
C VAL A 189 2.27 21.12 -15.34
N ARG A 190 2.09 20.11 -14.50
CA ARG A 190 0.86 19.34 -14.37
C ARG A 190 0.23 19.58 -13.01
N VAL A 191 -1.09 19.61 -12.98
CA VAL A 191 -1.86 19.84 -11.76
C VAL A 191 -2.91 18.75 -11.59
N LEU A 192 -3.17 18.39 -10.34
CA LEU A 192 -4.18 17.41 -9.99
C LEU A 192 -5.58 18.00 -10.25
N ASP A 193 -6.38 17.32 -11.07
CA ASP A 193 -7.79 17.62 -11.26
C ASP A 193 -8.62 17.02 -10.11
N GLU A 194 -8.46 17.56 -8.90
CA GLU A 194 -9.09 17.05 -7.67
C GLU A 194 -10.62 16.98 -7.77
N ALA A 195 -11.23 17.96 -8.44
CA ALA A 195 -12.67 18.06 -8.61
C ALA A 195 -13.22 17.23 -9.78
N LEU A 196 -12.33 16.58 -10.56
CA LEU A 196 -12.69 15.97 -11.85
C LEU A 196 -13.45 16.98 -12.74
N ALA A 197 -12.92 18.19 -12.87
CA ALA A 197 -13.51 19.28 -13.64
C ALA A 197 -13.36 19.07 -15.16
N THR A 198 -12.33 18.34 -15.61
CA THR A 198 -12.12 18.01 -17.02
C THR A 198 -12.95 16.79 -17.46
N LYS A 199 -13.39 16.77 -18.72
CA LYS A 199 -14.16 15.64 -19.27
C LYS A 199 -13.33 14.35 -19.31
N GLN A 200 -12.04 14.48 -19.60
CA GLN A 200 -11.08 13.40 -19.71
C GLN A 200 -10.92 12.67 -18.36
N CYS A 201 -10.66 13.42 -17.27
CA CYS A 201 -10.53 12.83 -15.94
C CYS A 201 -11.83 12.19 -15.45
N ARG A 202 -13.00 12.84 -15.68
CA ARG A 202 -14.30 12.22 -15.34
C ARG A 202 -14.52 10.91 -16.06
N SER A 203 -14.29 10.89 -17.37
CA SER A 203 -14.52 9.69 -18.18
C SER A 203 -13.70 8.51 -17.68
N ILE A 204 -12.44 8.72 -17.27
CA ILE A 204 -11.60 7.65 -16.73
C ILE A 204 -12.06 7.24 -15.33
N ALA A 205 -12.32 8.21 -14.45
CA ALA A 205 -12.79 7.95 -13.08
C ALA A 205 -14.09 7.14 -13.06
N ASP A 206 -15.02 7.44 -13.96
CA ASP A 206 -16.31 6.74 -14.09
C ASP A 206 -16.14 5.26 -14.41
N THR A 207 -15.06 4.86 -15.07
CA THR A 207 -14.81 3.44 -15.36
C THR A 207 -14.47 2.62 -14.11
N PHE A 208 -14.06 3.25 -13.02
CA PHE A 208 -13.65 2.59 -11.77
C PHE A 208 -14.64 2.81 -10.62
N ARG A 209 -15.81 3.41 -10.90
CA ARG A 209 -16.89 3.57 -9.92
C ARG A 209 -17.68 2.28 -9.76
#